data_AF-A0A6J6W025-F1
#
_entry.id   AF-A0A6J6W025-F1
#
_cell.length_a   1.000
_cell.length_b   1.000
_cell.length_c   1.000
_cell.angle_alpha   90.00
_cell.angle_beta   90.00
_cell.angle_gamma   90.00
#
_symmetry.space_group_name_H-M   'P 1'
#
loop_
_entity.id
_entity.type
_entity.pdbx_description
1 polymer ?
#
loop_
_entity_poly.entity_id
_entity_poly.type
_entity_poly.pdbx_seq_one_letter_code
_entity_poly.pdbx_strand_id
1 'polypeptide(L)'
;MNEIKAAGGQAAANTDDISSFAGAKNIVDQAIDTFGGLDVVVNNAGILRDRMLFSMSEEEWDSVIKVHLKGTFGTSRFAAEYWRNRSKDGKTNDARIINTSSVAGLYANPGQANYGAAKAGIATFTQIAAQELSRYGVTANAIAPGALTRLTEDLNLPDEMLAKFDPRWVAPIVTWLASPLSKDVTGHVIESNGMFLAIAESWQRGPTLNTPPAEAEDVDAAIRPLLAATRARTTMADIN
;
A
#
# COMPACT_ATOMS: atom_id res chain seq x y z
N MET A 1 19.35 9.95 7.56
CA MET A 1 20.67 9.84 6.87
C MET A 1 21.82 9.72 7.87
N ASN A 2 21.96 10.64 8.82
CA ASN A 2 23.10 10.65 9.75
C ASN A 2 23.15 9.39 10.63
N GLU A 3 22.01 8.89 11.11
CA GLU A 3 21.94 7.63 11.88
C GLU A 3 22.41 6.42 11.08
N ILE A 4 22.02 6.31 9.80
CA ILE A 4 22.46 5.21 8.92
C ILE A 4 23.99 5.24 8.75
N LYS A 5 24.56 6.44 8.51
CA LYS A 5 26.01 6.62 8.36
C LYS A 5 26.74 6.36 9.68
N ALA A 6 26.19 6.81 10.80
CA ALA A 6 26.75 6.57 12.13
C ALA A 6 26.74 5.08 12.50
N ALA A 7 25.76 4.32 12.02
CA ALA A 7 25.70 2.87 12.13
C ALA A 7 26.60 2.11 11.11
N GLY A 8 27.40 2.82 10.32
CA GLY A 8 28.33 2.24 9.34
C GLY A 8 27.72 1.94 7.96
N GLY A 9 26.46 2.31 7.73
CA GLY A 9 25.79 2.15 6.44
C GLY A 9 26.07 3.28 5.45
N GLN A 10 25.62 3.10 4.20
CA GLN A 10 25.66 4.13 3.17
C GLN A 10 24.26 4.70 2.93
N ALA A 11 24.16 6.01 2.73
CA ALA A 11 22.89 6.69 2.48
C ALA A 11 23.10 7.97 1.65
N ALA A 12 22.20 8.20 0.69
CA ALA A 12 22.09 9.41 -0.11
C ALA A 12 20.67 9.97 0.03
N ALA A 13 20.54 11.30 0.07
CA ALA A 13 19.26 11.95 0.14
C ALA A 13 18.78 12.35 -1.26
N ASN A 14 17.48 12.20 -1.49
CA ASN A 14 16.76 12.76 -2.63
C ASN A 14 15.56 13.54 -2.11
N THR A 15 15.31 14.74 -2.64
CA THR A 15 14.20 15.61 -2.24
C THR A 15 13.18 15.84 -3.36
N ASP A 16 13.28 15.10 -4.46
CA ASP A 16 12.37 15.23 -5.58
C ASP A 16 10.95 14.81 -5.19
N ASP A 17 9.97 15.48 -5.80
CA ASP A 17 8.55 15.21 -5.58
C ASP A 17 8.14 13.93 -6.31
N ILE A 18 7.91 12.86 -5.54
CA ILE A 18 7.36 11.57 -6.01
C ILE A 18 6.01 11.71 -6.72
N SER A 19 5.24 12.77 -6.45
CA SER A 19 3.95 13.03 -7.09
C SER A 19 4.11 13.51 -8.55
N SER A 20 5.33 13.86 -8.95
CA SER A 20 5.73 14.14 -10.32
C SER A 20 6.37 12.90 -10.97
N PHE A 21 6.06 12.66 -12.25
CA PHE A 21 6.62 11.49 -12.95
C PHE A 21 8.14 11.62 -13.15
N ALA A 22 8.64 12.84 -13.35
CA ALA A 22 10.08 13.11 -13.43
C ALA A 22 10.78 12.86 -12.09
N GLY A 23 10.24 13.38 -10.97
CA GLY A 23 10.81 13.17 -9.65
C GLY A 23 10.84 11.70 -9.24
N ALA A 24 9.77 10.95 -9.53
CA ALA A 24 9.74 9.50 -9.33
C ALA A 24 10.84 8.77 -10.12
N LYS A 25 11.12 9.19 -11.36
CA LYS A 25 12.22 8.65 -12.17
C LYS A 25 13.58 8.98 -11.55
N ASN A 26 13.80 10.25 -11.22
CA ASN A 26 15.07 10.73 -10.70
C ASN A 26 15.47 10.03 -9.39
N ILE A 27 14.50 9.73 -8.52
CA ILE A 27 14.74 8.96 -7.28
C ILE A 27 15.25 7.55 -7.60
N VAL A 28 14.62 6.87 -8.57
CA VAL A 28 15.03 5.53 -9.00
C VAL A 28 16.41 5.56 -9.67
N ASP A 29 16.62 6.51 -10.59
CA ASP A 29 17.90 6.69 -11.27
C ASP A 29 19.03 6.97 -10.28
N GLN A 30 18.83 7.88 -9.31
CA GLN A 30 19.86 8.21 -8.33
C GLN A 30 20.27 6.98 -7.50
N ALA A 31 19.32 6.12 -7.12
CA ALA A 31 19.65 4.88 -6.39
C ALA A 31 20.58 3.99 -7.23
N ILE A 32 20.26 3.80 -8.51
CA ILE A 32 21.04 3.00 -9.45
C ILE A 32 22.43 3.61 -9.66
N ASP A 33 22.51 4.92 -9.89
CA ASP A 33 23.77 5.63 -10.16
C ASP A 33 24.68 5.69 -8.93
N THR A 34 24.10 5.86 -7.74
CA THR A 34 24.86 6.01 -6.49
C THR A 34 25.34 4.68 -5.93
N PHE A 35 24.50 3.64 -5.98
CA PHE A 35 24.76 2.35 -5.33
C PHE A 35 25.03 1.21 -6.31
N GLY A 36 24.99 1.47 -7.62
CA GLY A 36 25.24 0.48 -8.69
C GLY A 36 24.04 -0.42 -8.98
N GLY A 37 22.91 -0.23 -8.31
CA GLY A 37 21.71 -1.03 -8.49
C GLY A 37 20.53 -0.60 -7.64
N LEU A 38 19.43 -1.31 -7.80
CA LEU A 38 18.20 -1.14 -7.04
C LEU A 38 17.60 -2.50 -6.74
N ASP A 39 17.44 -2.82 -5.46
CA ASP A 39 16.87 -4.09 -5.01
C ASP A 39 15.48 -3.92 -4.38
N VAL A 40 15.26 -2.82 -3.65
CA VAL A 40 14.04 -2.61 -2.86
C VAL A 40 13.49 -1.22 -3.09
N VAL A 41 12.19 -1.12 -3.34
CA VAL A 41 11.41 0.13 -3.31
C VAL A 41 10.39 0.06 -2.18
N VAL A 42 10.46 1.01 -1.24
CA VAL A 42 9.45 1.18 -0.18
C VAL A 42 8.65 2.45 -0.44
N ASN A 43 7.42 2.31 -0.92
CA ASN A 43 6.52 3.43 -1.19
C ASN A 43 5.76 3.82 0.08
N ASN A 44 6.30 4.82 0.79
CA ASN A 44 5.77 5.30 2.08
C ASN A 44 5.25 6.75 2.06
N ALA A 45 5.68 7.58 1.10
CA ALA A 45 5.31 9.00 1.06
C ALA A 45 3.79 9.22 1.08
N GLY A 46 3.34 10.25 1.80
CA GLY A 46 1.92 10.47 2.05
C GLY A 46 1.56 11.79 2.73
N ILE A 47 0.30 12.20 2.57
CA ILE A 47 -0.33 13.37 3.20
C ILE A 47 -1.80 13.07 3.55
N LEU A 48 -2.39 13.81 4.48
CA LEU A 48 -3.83 13.76 4.76
C LEU A 48 -4.52 15.07 4.41
N ARG A 49 -5.76 14.98 3.94
CA ARG A 49 -6.69 16.08 3.66
C ARG A 49 -8.10 15.59 3.96
N ASP A 50 -8.35 15.36 5.24
CA ASP A 50 -9.56 14.69 5.70
C ASP A 50 -10.76 15.63 5.62
N ARG A 51 -11.83 15.14 5.00
CA ARG A 51 -13.07 15.86 4.81
C ARG A 51 -14.23 14.91 4.54
N MET A 52 -15.41 15.24 5.07
CA MET A 52 -16.64 14.57 4.63
C MET A 52 -16.85 14.78 3.13
N LEU A 53 -17.35 13.76 2.43
CA LEU A 53 -17.45 13.74 0.97
C LEU A 53 -18.10 15.00 0.39
N PHE A 54 -19.20 15.47 0.99
CA PHE A 54 -19.95 16.65 0.54
C PHE A 54 -19.25 18.00 0.79
N SER A 55 -18.15 18.01 1.55
CA SER A 55 -17.36 19.21 1.86
C SER A 55 -15.95 19.17 1.27
N MET A 56 -15.56 18.08 0.60
CA MET A 56 -14.22 17.89 0.05
C MET A 56 -14.02 18.75 -1.18
N SER A 57 -12.94 19.53 -1.20
CA SER A 57 -12.54 20.26 -2.40
C SER A 57 -11.82 19.35 -3.40
N GLU A 58 -11.82 19.74 -4.66
CA GLU A 58 -11.06 19.06 -5.71
C GLU A 58 -9.55 19.05 -5.39
N GLU A 59 -8.99 20.14 -4.85
CA GLU A 59 -7.59 20.22 -4.47
C GLU A 59 -7.23 19.25 -3.33
N GLU A 60 -8.12 19.11 -2.33
CA GLU A 60 -7.97 18.13 -1.24
C GLU A 60 -7.99 16.69 -1.79
N TRP A 61 -8.85 16.41 -2.78
CA TRP A 61 -8.89 15.11 -3.46
C TRP A 61 -7.62 14.85 -4.28
N ASP A 62 -7.30 15.77 -5.20
CA ASP A 62 -6.21 15.63 -6.15
C ASP A 62 -4.85 15.51 -5.47
N SER A 63 -4.58 16.33 -4.45
CA SER A 63 -3.31 16.29 -3.74
C SER A 63 -3.05 14.93 -3.09
N VAL A 64 -4.07 14.32 -2.46
CA VAL A 64 -3.97 13.00 -1.83
C VAL A 64 -3.78 11.91 -2.89
N ILE A 65 -4.57 11.91 -3.95
CA ILE A 65 -4.44 10.92 -5.05
C ILE A 65 -3.07 11.02 -5.72
N LYS A 66 -2.59 12.26 -5.98
CA LYS A 66 -1.33 12.53 -6.66
C LYS A 66 -0.13 12.06 -5.83
N VAL A 67 -0.09 12.36 -4.54
CA VAL A 67 1.03 11.93 -3.67
C VAL A 67 0.98 10.41 -3.44
N HIS A 68 -0.17 9.87 -3.05
CA HIS A 68 -0.24 8.46 -2.67
C HIS A 68 -0.26 7.53 -3.88
N LEU A 69 -1.29 7.61 -4.71
CA LEU A 69 -1.53 6.60 -5.73
C LEU A 69 -0.61 6.82 -6.94
N LYS A 70 -0.57 8.04 -7.48
CA LYS A 70 0.31 8.36 -8.61
C LYS A 70 1.79 8.27 -8.22
N GLY A 71 2.16 8.73 -7.02
CA GLY A 71 3.53 8.61 -6.54
C GLY A 71 4.00 7.16 -6.40
N THR A 72 3.19 6.31 -5.77
CA THR A 72 3.44 4.86 -5.67
C THR A 72 3.56 4.21 -7.05
N PHE A 73 2.67 4.56 -7.98
CA PHE A 73 2.75 4.10 -9.36
C PHE A 73 4.06 4.52 -10.03
N GLY A 74 4.44 5.80 -9.92
CA GLY A 74 5.61 6.36 -10.59
C GLY A 74 6.90 5.62 -10.24
N THR A 75 7.23 5.54 -8.96
CA THR A 75 8.45 4.87 -8.48
C THR A 75 8.44 3.38 -8.81
N SER A 76 7.31 2.70 -8.61
CA SER A 76 7.15 1.28 -8.93
C SER A 76 7.31 1.01 -10.42
N ARG A 77 6.77 1.87 -11.29
CA ARG A 77 6.92 1.77 -12.74
C ARG A 77 8.41 1.82 -13.09
N PHE A 78 9.14 2.86 -12.69
CA PHE A 78 10.53 3.02 -13.11
C PHE A 78 11.44 1.91 -12.56
N ALA A 79 11.20 1.45 -11.34
CA ALA A 79 11.88 0.28 -10.79
C ALA A 79 11.57 -1.01 -11.57
N ALA A 80 10.30 -1.24 -11.93
CA ALA A 80 9.88 -2.37 -12.75
C ALA A 80 10.53 -2.35 -14.14
N GLU A 81 10.63 -1.17 -14.77
CA GLU A 81 11.33 -1.00 -16.05
C GLU A 81 12.81 -1.39 -15.94
N TYR A 82 13.49 -0.95 -14.88
CA TYR A 82 14.88 -1.31 -14.59
C TYR A 82 15.06 -2.83 -14.45
N TRP A 83 14.27 -3.49 -13.60
CA TRP A 83 14.37 -4.95 -13.37
C TRP A 83 14.01 -5.78 -14.61
N ARG A 84 13.01 -5.33 -15.39
CA ARG A 84 12.67 -5.96 -16.66
C ARG A 84 13.82 -5.89 -17.65
N ASN A 85 14.47 -4.73 -17.78
CA ASN A 85 15.60 -4.57 -18.70
C ASN A 85 16.80 -5.42 -18.26
N ARG A 86 17.11 -5.47 -16.96
CA ARG A 86 18.10 -6.41 -16.42
C ARG A 86 17.81 -7.88 -16.78
N SER A 87 16.55 -8.29 -16.66
CA SER A 87 16.13 -9.66 -17.04
C SER A 87 16.35 -9.94 -18.52
N LYS A 88 16.11 -8.96 -19.39
CA LYS A 88 16.39 -9.08 -20.84
C LYS A 88 17.88 -9.24 -21.14
N ASP A 89 18.73 -8.61 -20.32
CA ASP A 89 20.18 -8.72 -20.39
C ASP A 89 20.71 -10.03 -19.76
N GLY A 90 19.81 -10.97 -19.40
CA GLY A 90 20.16 -12.26 -18.81
C GLY A 90 20.54 -12.21 -17.33
N LYS A 91 20.32 -11.08 -16.66
CA LYS A 91 20.59 -10.94 -15.21
C LYS A 91 19.37 -11.43 -14.41
N THR A 92 19.64 -12.07 -13.28
CA THR A 92 18.60 -12.37 -12.28
C THR A 92 18.37 -11.17 -11.37
N ASN A 93 17.14 -10.99 -10.91
CA ASN A 93 16.80 -10.05 -9.85
C ASN A 93 16.31 -10.82 -8.62
N ASP A 94 16.57 -10.26 -7.44
CA ASP A 94 15.92 -10.64 -6.19
C ASP A 94 15.33 -9.36 -5.57
N ALA A 95 14.31 -8.82 -6.23
CA ALA A 95 13.84 -7.46 -6.00
C ALA A 95 12.49 -7.39 -5.27
N ARG A 96 12.22 -6.26 -4.62
CA ARG A 96 11.06 -6.04 -3.74
C ARG A 96 10.38 -4.70 -4.00
N ILE A 97 9.06 -4.72 -4.14
CA ILE A 97 8.19 -3.55 -3.97
C ILE A 97 7.41 -3.73 -2.68
N ILE A 98 7.52 -2.76 -1.78
CA ILE A 98 6.77 -2.71 -0.52
C ILE A 98 5.96 -1.43 -0.53
N ASN A 99 4.65 -1.55 -0.75
CA ASN A 99 3.74 -0.43 -0.79
C ASN A 99 3.10 -0.18 0.58
N THR A 100 2.60 1.03 0.79
CA THR A 100 1.87 1.38 2.02
C THR A 100 0.40 1.63 1.71
N SER A 101 -0.45 0.65 1.98
CA SER A 101 -1.92 0.79 2.01
C SER A 101 -2.36 1.35 3.37
N SER A 102 -3.60 1.11 3.80
CA SER A 102 -4.14 1.50 5.10
C SER A 102 -5.49 0.81 5.33
N VAL A 103 -5.82 0.57 6.60
CA VAL A 103 -7.16 0.17 7.04
C VAL A 103 -8.27 1.11 6.55
N ALA A 104 -7.98 2.40 6.34
CA ALA A 104 -8.93 3.35 5.76
C ALA A 104 -9.33 3.00 4.31
N GLY A 105 -8.42 2.36 3.56
CA GLY A 105 -8.71 1.84 2.22
C GLY A 105 -9.30 0.43 2.24
N LEU A 106 -8.99 -0.38 3.25
CA LEU A 106 -9.46 -1.77 3.35
C LEU A 106 -10.87 -1.89 3.94
N TYR A 107 -11.17 -1.10 4.97
CA TYR A 107 -12.41 -1.21 5.76
C TYR A 107 -13.31 0.03 5.70
N ALA A 108 -12.87 1.03 4.93
CA ALA A 108 -13.48 2.35 4.76
C ALA A 108 -13.54 3.18 6.05
N ASN A 109 -13.01 4.40 5.99
CA ASN A 109 -13.06 5.35 7.10
C ASN A 109 -13.83 6.62 6.68
N PRO A 110 -14.97 6.95 7.33
CA PRO A 110 -15.69 8.19 7.08
C PRO A 110 -14.79 9.42 7.26
N GLY A 111 -14.94 10.41 6.37
CA GLY A 111 -14.07 11.60 6.35
C GLY A 111 -12.76 11.41 5.56
N GLN A 112 -12.50 10.22 5.03
CA GLN A 112 -11.27 9.91 4.29
C GLN A 112 -11.57 9.36 2.88
N ALA A 113 -12.53 9.93 2.16
CA ALA A 113 -12.90 9.44 0.83
C ALA A 113 -11.72 9.43 -0.16
N ASN A 114 -10.93 10.50 -0.20
CA ASN A 114 -9.70 10.63 -1.00
C ASN A 114 -8.61 9.64 -0.56
N TYR A 115 -8.27 9.63 0.74
CA TYR A 115 -7.20 8.80 1.28
C TYR A 115 -7.55 7.31 1.22
N GLY A 116 -8.75 6.93 1.63
CA GLY A 116 -9.29 5.58 1.50
C GLY A 116 -9.27 5.09 0.06
N ALA A 117 -9.74 5.91 -0.90
CA ALA A 117 -9.67 5.57 -2.33
C ALA A 117 -8.22 5.37 -2.82
N ALA A 118 -7.30 6.25 -2.43
CA ALA A 118 -5.89 6.12 -2.78
C ALA A 118 -5.28 4.82 -2.21
N LYS A 119 -5.55 4.51 -0.94
CA LYS A 119 -4.99 3.34 -0.24
C LYS A 119 -5.60 2.03 -0.70
N ALA A 120 -6.89 2.01 -1.04
CA ALA A 120 -7.55 0.89 -1.72
C ALA A 120 -6.94 0.66 -3.11
N GLY A 121 -6.73 1.73 -3.88
CA GLY A 121 -6.05 1.68 -5.17
C GLY A 121 -4.64 1.10 -5.07
N ILE A 122 -3.88 1.48 -4.04
CA ILE A 122 -2.54 0.92 -3.76
C ILE A 122 -2.60 -0.58 -3.42
N ALA A 123 -3.60 -1.03 -2.65
CA ALA A 123 -3.76 -2.45 -2.31
C ALA A 123 -3.95 -3.30 -3.58
N THR A 124 -4.87 -2.91 -4.46
CA THR A 124 -5.10 -3.62 -5.73
C THR A 124 -3.91 -3.46 -6.68
N PHE A 125 -3.31 -2.27 -6.78
CA PHE A 125 -2.10 -2.03 -7.57
C PHE A 125 -0.98 -3.00 -7.18
N THR A 126 -0.81 -3.26 -5.90
CA THR A 126 0.19 -4.21 -5.38
C THR A 126 -0.05 -5.63 -5.89
N GLN A 127 -1.30 -6.09 -5.86
CA GLN A 127 -1.66 -7.42 -6.35
C GLN A 127 -1.40 -7.56 -7.86
N ILE A 128 -1.69 -6.51 -8.63
CA ILE A 128 -1.41 -6.49 -10.08
C ILE A 128 0.11 -6.48 -10.32
N ALA A 129 0.86 -5.62 -9.65
CA ALA A 129 2.31 -5.55 -9.77
C ALA A 129 2.98 -6.89 -9.41
N ALA A 130 2.47 -7.59 -8.40
CA ALA A 130 2.93 -8.92 -8.03
C ALA A 130 2.80 -9.92 -9.19
N GLN A 131 1.65 -9.93 -9.87
CA GLN A 131 1.41 -10.81 -11.01
C GLN A 131 2.29 -10.43 -12.20
N GLU A 132 2.35 -9.15 -12.56
CA GLU A 132 3.08 -8.65 -13.73
C GLU A 132 4.60 -8.85 -13.61
N LEU A 133 5.15 -8.74 -12.40
CA LEU A 133 6.59 -8.67 -12.17
C LEU A 133 7.22 -9.97 -11.65
N SER A 134 6.40 -10.94 -11.23
CA SER A 134 6.84 -12.25 -10.74
C SER A 134 7.91 -12.91 -11.65
N ARG A 135 7.66 -12.94 -12.97
CA ARG A 135 8.56 -13.53 -13.97
C ARG A 135 9.91 -12.82 -14.11
N TYR A 136 10.09 -11.65 -13.50
CA TYR A 136 11.32 -10.87 -13.51
C TYR A 136 12.08 -10.94 -12.17
N GLY A 137 11.69 -11.84 -11.26
CA GLY A 137 12.33 -11.98 -9.95
C GLY A 137 11.97 -10.85 -8.98
N VAL A 138 10.75 -10.32 -9.09
CA VAL A 138 10.26 -9.22 -8.24
C VAL A 138 9.04 -9.70 -7.45
N THR A 139 9.04 -9.48 -6.14
CA THR A 139 7.84 -9.59 -5.32
C THR A 139 7.24 -8.21 -5.04
N ALA A 140 5.92 -8.10 -4.99
CA ALA A 140 5.24 -6.88 -4.57
C ALA A 140 4.24 -7.17 -3.45
N ASN A 141 4.39 -6.52 -2.30
CA ASN A 141 3.46 -6.62 -1.17
C ASN A 141 3.14 -5.23 -0.63
N ALA A 142 2.07 -5.12 0.15
CA ALA A 142 1.70 -3.89 0.82
C ALA A 142 1.61 -4.12 2.32
N ILE A 143 1.98 -3.11 3.09
CA ILE A 143 1.65 -3.02 4.50
C ILE A 143 0.45 -2.09 4.70
N ALA A 144 -0.41 -2.41 5.66
CA ALA A 144 -1.45 -1.54 6.17
C ALA A 144 -1.12 -1.25 7.65
N PRO A 145 -0.26 -0.26 7.92
CA PRO A 145 0.20 0.00 9.27
C PRO A 145 -0.97 0.49 10.13
N GLY A 146 -1.19 -0.18 11.26
CA GLY A 146 -1.97 0.36 12.37
C GLY A 146 -1.07 1.25 13.21
N ALA A 147 -0.51 2.30 12.61
CA ALA A 147 0.45 3.17 13.27
C ALA A 147 -0.14 4.57 13.45
N LEU A 148 -0.07 5.07 14.69
CA LEU A 148 -0.23 6.48 14.96
C LEU A 148 1.07 7.14 14.50
N THR A 149 1.00 7.98 13.48
CA THR A 149 2.14 8.80 13.04
C THR A 149 1.85 10.25 13.42
N ARG A 150 2.72 11.21 13.05
CA ARG A 150 2.40 12.65 13.11
C ARG A 150 1.05 13.04 12.48
N LEU A 151 0.45 12.14 11.68
CA LEU A 151 -0.88 12.27 11.09
C LEU A 151 -2.04 12.01 12.08
N THR A 152 -1.77 11.57 13.32
CA THR A 152 -2.79 11.16 14.32
C THR A 152 -2.42 11.58 15.75
N GLU A 153 -1.49 12.53 15.91
CA GLU A 153 -1.00 13.04 17.21
C GLU A 153 -2.11 13.65 18.09
N ASP A 154 -3.23 14.08 17.50
CA ASP A 154 -4.34 14.70 18.23
C ASP A 154 -5.25 13.69 18.99
N LEU A 155 -4.93 12.39 18.95
CA LEU A 155 -5.67 11.37 19.70
C LEU A 155 -5.15 11.31 21.14
N ASN A 156 -5.96 11.83 22.08
CA ASN A 156 -5.69 11.89 23.52
C ASN A 156 -5.79 10.49 24.18
N LEU A 157 -4.91 9.56 23.80
CA LEU A 157 -4.87 8.17 24.25
C LEU A 157 -3.86 7.99 25.41
N PRO A 158 -4.07 6.99 26.29
CA PRO A 158 -3.09 6.62 27.31
C PRO A 158 -1.74 6.19 26.71
N ASP A 159 -0.63 6.48 27.40
CA ASP A 159 0.74 6.16 26.93
C ASP A 159 0.95 4.68 26.57
N GLU A 160 0.34 3.77 27.33
CA GLU A 160 0.40 2.33 27.05
C GLU A 160 -0.24 1.95 25.71
N MET A 161 -1.26 2.71 25.29
CA MET A 161 -1.92 2.54 24.00
C MET A 161 -1.08 3.19 22.91
N LEU A 162 -0.54 4.39 23.14
CA LEU A 162 0.38 5.05 22.19
C LEU A 162 1.59 4.16 21.84
N ALA A 163 2.14 3.44 22.82
CA ALA A 163 3.26 2.51 22.61
C ALA A 163 2.93 1.34 21.65
N LYS A 164 1.66 0.94 21.55
CA LYS A 164 1.21 -0.11 20.61
C LYS A 164 1.12 0.40 19.17
N PHE A 165 1.09 1.71 18.99
CA PHE A 165 1.02 2.36 17.68
C PHE A 165 2.37 2.90 17.19
N ASP A 166 3.44 2.66 17.95
CA ASP A 166 4.80 3.09 17.63
C ASP A 166 5.24 2.50 16.26
N PRO A 167 5.80 3.32 15.34
CA PRO A 167 6.31 2.88 14.05
C PRO A 167 7.31 1.72 14.10
N ARG A 168 7.94 1.47 15.26
CA ARG A 168 8.81 0.30 15.50
C ARG A 168 8.15 -1.03 15.17
N TRP A 169 6.82 -1.12 15.25
CA TRP A 169 6.10 -2.37 14.98
C TRP A 169 5.98 -2.64 13.48
N VAL A 170 6.10 -1.61 12.65
CA VAL A 170 6.04 -1.69 11.19
C VAL A 170 7.40 -1.99 10.58
N ALA A 171 8.49 -1.47 11.16
CA ALA A 171 9.84 -1.64 10.61
C ALA A 171 10.25 -3.12 10.42
N PRO A 172 10.04 -4.05 11.36
CA PRO A 172 10.42 -5.45 11.21
C PRO A 172 9.79 -6.15 10.00
N ILE A 173 8.49 -5.96 9.76
CA ILE A 173 7.82 -6.60 8.61
C ILE A 173 8.31 -6.01 7.29
N VAL A 174 8.57 -4.70 7.23
CA VAL A 174 9.17 -4.06 6.05
C VAL A 174 10.58 -4.59 5.79
N THR A 175 11.41 -4.71 6.84
CA THR A 175 12.77 -5.26 6.72
C THR A 175 12.75 -6.72 6.29
N TRP A 176 11.82 -7.53 6.81
CA TRP A 176 11.68 -8.92 6.40
C TRP A 176 11.23 -9.04 4.93
N LEU A 177 10.23 -8.25 4.50
CA LEU A 177 9.79 -8.17 3.10
C LEU A 177 10.89 -7.65 2.17
N ALA A 178 11.82 -6.85 2.68
CA ALA A 178 12.97 -6.33 1.93
C ALA A 178 14.10 -7.38 1.77
N SER A 179 13.97 -8.56 2.37
CA SER A 179 15.04 -9.55 2.46
C SER A 179 14.86 -10.74 1.51
N PRO A 180 15.91 -11.54 1.27
CA PRO A 180 15.80 -12.81 0.54
C PRO A 180 14.86 -13.85 1.19
N LEU A 181 14.54 -13.70 2.48
CA LEU A 181 13.66 -14.63 3.20
C LEU A 181 12.21 -14.58 2.71
N SER A 182 11.80 -13.49 2.07
CA SER A 182 10.44 -13.28 1.57
C SER A 182 10.31 -13.47 0.06
N LYS A 183 11.26 -14.14 -0.60
CA LYS A 183 11.33 -14.26 -2.07
C LYS A 183 10.10 -14.94 -2.71
N ASP A 184 9.37 -15.73 -1.93
CA ASP A 184 8.17 -16.48 -2.31
C ASP A 184 6.87 -15.79 -1.86
N VAL A 185 6.97 -14.62 -1.23
CA VAL A 185 5.84 -13.88 -0.66
C VAL A 185 5.51 -12.71 -1.59
N THR A 186 4.37 -12.76 -2.27
CA THR A 186 3.98 -11.70 -3.22
C THR A 186 2.46 -11.59 -3.33
N GLY A 187 1.95 -10.38 -3.58
CA GLY A 187 0.52 -10.09 -3.75
C GLY A 187 -0.26 -9.94 -2.45
N HIS A 188 0.40 -9.86 -1.29
CA HIS A 188 -0.26 -9.75 0.01
C HIS A 188 -0.41 -8.30 0.48
N VAL A 189 -1.47 -8.05 1.24
CA VAL A 189 -1.64 -6.86 2.07
C VAL A 189 -1.57 -7.31 3.54
N ILE A 190 -0.64 -6.73 4.29
CA ILE A 190 -0.29 -7.19 5.64
C ILE A 190 -0.53 -6.06 6.63
N GLU A 191 -1.42 -6.27 7.59
CA GLU A 191 -1.62 -5.34 8.69
C GLU A 191 -0.59 -5.56 9.79
N SER A 192 -0.08 -4.47 10.37
CA SER A 192 0.97 -4.56 11.40
C SER A 192 0.91 -3.39 12.37
N ASN A 193 0.89 -3.72 13.67
CA ASN A 193 1.05 -2.80 14.80
C ASN A 193 1.52 -3.57 16.05
N GLY A 194 1.55 -2.93 17.21
CA GLY A 194 1.95 -3.54 18.49
C GLY A 194 0.91 -4.48 19.12
N MET A 195 -0.21 -4.73 18.45
CA MET A 195 -1.27 -5.63 18.90
C MET A 195 -1.39 -6.87 18.01
N PHE A 196 -1.17 -6.73 16.71
CA PHE A 196 -1.34 -7.81 15.75
C PHE A 196 -0.43 -7.69 14.52
N LEU A 197 -0.21 -8.84 13.90
CA LEU A 197 0.29 -8.99 12.54
C LEU A 197 -0.73 -9.87 11.82
N ALA A 198 -1.38 -9.35 10.78
CA ALA A 198 -2.48 -10.04 10.11
C ALA A 198 -2.36 -9.94 8.59
N ILE A 199 -2.92 -10.92 7.89
CA ILE A 199 -3.11 -10.87 6.44
C ILE A 199 -4.50 -10.28 6.18
N ALA A 200 -4.55 -9.15 5.49
CA ALA A 200 -5.81 -8.62 5.00
C ALA A 200 -6.26 -9.44 3.79
N GLU A 201 -7.33 -10.21 3.96
CA GLU A 201 -7.94 -10.94 2.86
C GLU A 201 -8.58 -9.97 1.86
N SER A 202 -8.27 -10.16 0.58
CA SER A 202 -8.84 -9.37 -0.53
C SER A 202 -10.34 -9.64 -0.71
N TRP A 203 -10.96 -8.92 -1.64
CA TRP A 203 -12.32 -9.19 -2.10
C TRP A 203 -12.47 -10.66 -2.52
N GLN A 204 -13.41 -11.36 -1.87
CA GLN A 204 -13.81 -12.70 -2.24
C GLN A 204 -15.22 -12.65 -2.83
N ARG A 205 -15.47 -13.40 -3.91
CA ARG A 205 -16.82 -13.55 -4.45
C ARG A 205 -17.70 -14.22 -3.39
N GLY A 206 -18.77 -13.53 -3.00
CA GLY A 206 -19.74 -14.01 -2.02
C GLY A 206 -20.77 -14.98 -2.60
N PRO A 207 -21.95 -15.11 -1.94
CA PRO A 207 -23.07 -15.88 -2.46
C PRO A 207 -23.36 -15.56 -3.93
N THR A 208 -23.49 -16.59 -4.76
CA THR A 208 -23.57 -16.46 -6.22
C THR A 208 -24.79 -17.20 -6.74
N LEU A 209 -25.55 -16.53 -7.62
CA LEU A 209 -26.56 -17.15 -8.45
C LEU A 209 -25.96 -17.41 -9.84
N ASN A 210 -26.01 -18.65 -10.32
CA ASN A 210 -25.45 -19.02 -11.63
C ASN A 210 -26.38 -18.70 -12.81
N THR A 211 -27.61 -18.30 -12.53
CA THR A 211 -28.60 -17.91 -13.54
C THR A 211 -29.16 -16.54 -13.14
N PRO A 212 -28.60 -15.45 -13.69
CA PRO A 212 -29.04 -14.11 -13.32
C PRO A 212 -30.48 -13.86 -13.80
N PRO A 213 -31.23 -12.99 -13.09
CA PRO A 213 -32.52 -12.50 -13.58
C PRO A 213 -32.33 -11.81 -14.94
N ALA A 214 -33.23 -12.08 -15.89
CA ALA A 214 -33.19 -11.49 -17.22
C ALA A 214 -33.78 -10.07 -17.23
N GLU A 215 -34.80 -9.84 -16.38
CA GLU A 215 -35.52 -8.57 -16.29
C GLU A 215 -35.20 -7.83 -14.98
N ALA A 216 -35.25 -6.49 -15.02
CA ALA A 216 -34.94 -5.66 -13.86
C ALA A 216 -35.91 -5.90 -12.67
N GLU A 217 -37.16 -6.22 -12.97
CA GLU A 217 -38.20 -6.52 -11.98
C GLU A 217 -37.93 -7.80 -11.18
N ASP A 218 -37.18 -8.75 -11.74
CA ASP A 218 -36.81 -10.00 -11.07
C ASP A 218 -35.58 -9.86 -10.16
N VAL A 219 -34.83 -8.75 -10.27
CA VAL A 219 -33.57 -8.55 -9.53
C VAL A 219 -33.78 -8.55 -8.03
N ASP A 220 -34.86 -7.92 -7.54
CA ASP A 220 -35.11 -7.80 -6.11
C ASP A 220 -35.29 -9.18 -5.44
N ALA A 221 -36.10 -10.04 -6.06
CA ALA A 221 -36.32 -11.41 -5.60
C ALA A 221 -35.03 -12.25 -5.65
N ALA A 222 -34.20 -12.05 -6.68
CA ALA A 222 -32.94 -12.77 -6.85
C ALA A 222 -31.82 -12.29 -5.89
N ILE A 223 -31.73 -10.99 -5.61
CA ILE A 223 -30.59 -10.39 -4.89
C ILE A 223 -30.75 -10.48 -3.37
N ARG A 224 -31.97 -10.40 -2.83
CA ARG A 224 -32.20 -10.39 -1.37
C ARG A 224 -31.64 -11.61 -0.64
N PRO A 225 -31.82 -12.86 -1.12
CA PRO A 225 -31.22 -14.03 -0.48
C PRO A 225 -29.69 -14.00 -0.49
N LEU A 226 -29.08 -13.48 -1.57
CA LEU A 226 -27.63 -13.35 -1.68
C LEU A 226 -27.09 -12.32 -0.67
N LEU A 227 -27.77 -11.17 -0.54
CA LEU A 227 -27.43 -10.16 0.45
C LEU A 227 -27.55 -10.68 1.88
N ALA A 228 -28.60 -11.44 2.19
CA ALA A 228 -28.81 -12.03 3.51
C ALA A 228 -27.74 -13.09 3.87
N ALA A 229 -27.22 -13.81 2.88
CA ALA A 229 -26.17 -14.81 3.07
C ALA A 229 -24.74 -14.22 3.00
N THR A 230 -24.60 -12.92 2.72
CA THR A 230 -23.29 -12.28 2.61
C THR A 230 -22.63 -12.15 3.97
N ARG A 231 -21.33 -12.46 4.06
CA ARG A 231 -20.53 -12.25 5.27
C ARG A 231 -20.53 -10.77 5.66
N ALA A 232 -20.59 -10.50 6.96
CA ALA A 232 -20.41 -9.14 7.45
C ALA A 232 -19.02 -8.61 7.05
N ARG A 233 -18.98 -7.34 6.62
CA ARG A 233 -17.72 -6.63 6.37
C ARG A 233 -17.03 -6.30 7.69
N THR A 234 -15.71 -6.42 7.74
CA THR A 234 -14.91 -5.75 8.77
C THR A 234 -15.08 -4.24 8.64
N THR A 235 -15.28 -3.57 9.76
CA THR A 235 -15.41 -2.12 9.87
C THR A 235 -14.32 -1.55 10.75
N MET A 236 -14.11 -0.22 10.70
CA MET A 236 -13.20 0.44 11.63
C MET A 236 -13.57 0.19 13.10
N ALA A 237 -14.84 -0.09 13.43
CA ALA A 237 -15.24 -0.40 14.80
C ALA A 237 -14.81 -1.80 15.27
N ASP A 238 -14.56 -2.73 14.34
CA ASP A 238 -14.13 -4.10 14.67
C ASP A 238 -12.63 -4.20 14.95
N ILE A 239 -11.85 -3.19 14.55
CA ILE A 239 -10.38 -3.19 14.59
C ILE A 239 -9.77 -2.11 15.50
N ASN A 240 -10.60 -1.25 16.10
CA ASN A 240 -10.20 -0.16 17.00
C ASN A 240 -10.42 -0.53 18.46
#